data_AF-A0A380EH20-F1
#
_entry.id   AF-A0A380EH20-F1
#
_cell.length_a   1.000
_cell.length_b   1.000
_cell.length_c   1.000
_cell.angle_alpha   90.00
_cell.angle_beta   90.00
_cell.angle_gamma   90.00
#
_symmetry.space_group_name_H-M   'P 1'
#
loop_
_entity.id
_entity.type
_entity.pdbx_description
1 polymer ?
#
loop_
_entity_poly.entity_id
_entity_poly.type
_entity_poly.pdbx_seq_one_letter_code
_entity_poly.pdbx_strand_id
1 'polypeptide(L)'
;MFKDNANRVHPNSNIGQIKMSNLCTEIFQLQETSIINDYGIEDEIKRDISCNLGSLNIVNVMESGKFRDSVHSGMDALTVVSDVANIQNAPGVRKANSELHSVGLGVMNLHGYLAKNKIGYESEEAKDFANIFFMMMNFYSIERSMEIAKERGIKYQDFEKSDYANGKYFEFYTTQEFEPQFEKVRELFDGMAIPTSEDWKKLQQDVEQYGLYHAYRLAIAPTQSIFLCSKCNKFCNANR
;
A
#
# COMPACT_ATOMS: atom_id res chain seq x y z
N MET A 1 7.71 3.76 16.98
CA MET A 1 8.03 2.88 15.83
C MET A 1 8.90 1.73 16.32
N PHE A 2 8.47 0.47 16.12
CA PHE A 2 9.32 -0.69 16.34
C PHE A 2 10.16 -0.95 15.08
N LYS A 3 11.42 -0.50 15.08
CA LYS A 3 12.28 -0.48 13.89
C LYS A 3 12.50 -1.87 13.28
N ASP A 4 12.78 -2.88 14.11
CA ASP A 4 13.08 -4.23 13.62
C ASP A 4 11.85 -4.89 12.99
N ASN A 5 10.67 -4.69 13.59
CA ASN A 5 9.41 -5.18 13.03
C ASN A 5 9.13 -4.56 11.65
N ALA A 6 9.38 -3.26 11.49
CA ALA A 6 9.19 -2.57 10.22
C ALA A 6 10.18 -3.06 9.14
N ASN A 7 11.45 -3.24 9.49
CA ASN A 7 12.48 -3.67 8.54
C ASN A 7 12.42 -5.18 8.21
N ARG A 8 11.88 -6.02 9.10
CA ARG A 8 11.76 -7.47 8.87
C ARG A 8 10.90 -7.83 7.66
N VAL A 9 9.86 -7.04 7.40
CA VAL A 9 8.91 -7.24 6.28
C VAL A 9 9.07 -6.18 5.19
N HIS A 10 10.18 -5.44 5.21
CA HIS A 10 10.42 -4.33 4.29
C HIS A 10 10.93 -4.85 2.94
N PRO A 11 10.16 -4.69 1.85
CA PRO A 11 10.53 -5.27 0.55
C PRO A 11 11.73 -4.60 -0.11
N ASN A 12 12.13 -3.41 0.34
CA ASN A 12 13.28 -2.68 -0.21
C ASN A 12 14.48 -2.68 0.75
N SER A 13 14.56 -3.68 1.63
CA SER A 13 15.58 -3.76 2.69
C SER A 13 17.02 -3.86 2.16
N ASN A 14 17.21 -4.40 0.96
CA ASN A 14 18.51 -4.45 0.26
C ASN A 14 18.95 -3.09 -0.31
N ILE A 15 18.03 -2.13 -0.43
CA ILE A 15 18.29 -0.78 -0.94
C ILE A 15 18.63 0.16 0.22
N GLY A 16 17.84 0.10 1.29
CA GLY A 16 18.03 0.93 2.47
C GLY A 16 17.10 0.51 3.60
N GLN A 17 17.29 1.09 4.78
CA GLN A 17 16.48 0.78 5.96
C GLN A 17 15.43 1.87 6.23
N ILE A 18 14.34 1.46 6.86
CA ILE A 18 13.36 2.36 7.48
C ILE A 18 13.96 2.86 8.80
N LYS A 19 14.22 4.17 8.89
CA LYS A 19 14.89 4.80 10.04
C LYS A 19 13.90 5.56 10.94
N MET A 20 12.91 6.20 10.36
CA MET A 20 11.85 6.94 11.06
C MET A 20 10.51 6.81 10.34
N SER A 21 9.48 7.46 10.89
CA SER A 21 8.14 7.58 10.30
C SER A 21 7.72 9.06 10.27
N ASN A 22 6.53 9.35 9.73
CA ASN A 22 5.96 10.70 9.64
C ASN A 22 5.18 11.09 10.92
N LEU A 23 4.55 12.26 10.89
CA LEU A 23 3.79 12.85 11.98
C LEU A 23 2.69 11.92 12.55
N CYS A 24 1.99 11.19 11.68
CA CYS A 24 0.90 10.29 12.08
C CYS A 24 1.35 8.83 12.22
N THR A 25 2.65 8.55 12.05
CA THR A 25 3.34 7.28 12.29
C THR A 25 2.92 6.10 11.39
N GLU A 26 2.31 6.37 10.24
CA GLU A 26 1.84 5.39 9.26
C GLU A 26 2.80 5.16 8.09
N ILE A 27 3.73 6.10 7.84
CA ILE A 27 4.64 6.03 6.69
C ILE A 27 5.94 5.33 7.06
N PHE A 28 6.22 4.22 6.38
CA PHE A 28 7.44 3.44 6.54
C PHE A 28 8.11 3.23 5.19
N GLN A 29 8.99 4.16 4.82
CA GLN A 29 9.77 4.08 3.58
C GLN A 29 11.28 4.15 3.89
N LEU A 30 12.10 3.73 2.93
CA LEU A 30 13.56 3.80 3.02
C LEU A 30 14.01 5.26 2.99
N GLN A 31 15.10 5.56 3.71
CA GLN A 31 15.62 6.93 3.82
C GLN A 31 17.13 6.95 3.73
N GLU A 32 17.62 7.81 2.86
CA GLU A 32 19.04 7.99 2.59
C GLU A 32 19.44 9.43 2.93
N THR A 33 20.49 9.59 3.74
CA THR A 33 20.88 10.89 4.25
C THR A 33 21.70 11.64 3.20
N SER A 34 21.17 12.76 2.74
CA SER A 34 21.88 13.69 1.86
C SER A 34 23.07 14.35 2.57
N ILE A 35 24.11 14.70 1.82
CA ILE A 35 25.24 15.49 2.31
C ILE A 35 25.12 16.89 1.69
N ILE A 36 24.89 17.89 2.55
CA ILE A 36 24.84 19.29 2.15
C ILE A 36 26.21 19.90 2.47
N ASN A 37 26.90 20.35 1.43
CA ASN A 37 28.26 20.86 1.50
C ASN A 37 28.28 22.39 1.62
N ASP A 38 29.47 22.96 1.82
CA ASP A 38 29.66 24.42 1.87
C ASP A 38 29.37 25.08 0.52
N TYR A 39 29.09 26.39 0.56
CA TYR A 39 28.83 27.18 -0.65
C TYR A 39 29.94 27.04 -1.69
N GLY A 40 29.56 26.64 -2.91
CA GLY A 40 30.49 26.42 -4.03
C GLY A 40 30.94 24.97 -4.19
N ILE A 41 30.54 24.07 -3.29
CA ILE A 41 30.71 22.62 -3.42
C ILE A 41 29.34 22.01 -3.78
N GLU A 42 29.33 21.01 -4.66
CA GLU A 42 28.10 20.31 -5.07
C GLU A 42 27.58 19.41 -3.93
N ASP A 43 26.26 19.46 -3.68
CA ASP A 43 25.60 18.63 -2.66
C ASP A 43 25.38 17.18 -3.16
N GLU A 44 25.51 16.20 -2.27
CA GLU A 44 25.10 14.82 -2.55
C GLU A 44 23.65 14.61 -2.11
N ILE A 45 22.71 14.88 -3.00
CA ILE A 45 21.28 14.71 -2.73
C ILE A 45 20.87 13.23 -2.85
N LYS A 46 20.34 12.68 -1.75
CA LYS A 46 19.77 11.33 -1.69
C LYS A 46 18.25 11.37 -1.58
N ARG A 47 17.64 10.35 -0.96
CA ARG A 47 16.20 10.13 -0.93
C ARG A 47 15.63 10.47 0.44
N ASP A 48 14.84 11.54 0.47
CA ASP A 48 13.91 11.83 1.56
C ASP A 48 12.56 11.12 1.30
N ILE A 49 11.48 11.55 1.94
CA ILE A 49 10.14 10.97 1.75
C ILE A 49 9.10 12.07 1.53
N SER A 50 8.26 11.89 0.51
CA SER A 50 6.93 12.48 0.42
C SER A 50 5.89 11.37 0.39
N CYS A 51 4.65 11.66 0.77
CA CYS A 51 3.57 10.69 0.65
C CYS A 51 2.32 11.31 0.07
N ASN A 52 1.79 10.65 -0.97
CA ASN A 52 0.51 10.95 -1.59
C ASN A 52 -0.51 9.96 -1.04
N LEU A 53 -1.51 10.46 -0.30
CA LEU A 53 -2.45 9.64 0.45
C LEU A 53 -3.85 9.67 -0.14
N GLY A 54 -4.49 8.51 -0.15
CA GLY A 54 -5.89 8.32 -0.53
C GLY A 54 -6.53 7.27 0.35
N SER A 55 -7.85 7.24 0.46
CA SER A 55 -8.52 6.21 1.26
C SER A 55 -9.81 5.75 0.63
N LEU A 56 -9.96 4.43 0.51
CA LEU A 56 -11.21 3.81 0.07
C LEU A 56 -12.19 3.70 1.24
N ASN A 57 -13.48 3.85 0.95
CA ASN A 57 -14.54 3.60 1.93
C ASN A 57 -14.97 2.13 1.83
N ILE A 58 -14.69 1.34 2.86
CA ILE A 58 -14.97 -0.11 2.88
C ILE A 58 -16.44 -0.41 2.57
N VAL A 59 -17.38 0.36 3.14
CA VAL A 59 -18.83 0.12 2.91
C VAL A 59 -19.16 0.22 1.42
N ASN A 60 -18.71 1.28 0.77
CA ASN A 60 -19.03 1.52 -0.64
C ASN A 60 -18.35 0.50 -1.55
N VAL A 61 -17.09 0.15 -1.25
CA VAL A 61 -16.35 -0.85 -2.03
C VAL A 61 -17.05 -2.20 -1.97
N MET A 62 -17.38 -2.66 -0.76
CA MET A 62 -18.01 -3.96 -0.54
C MET A 62 -19.42 -4.02 -1.16
N GLU A 63 -20.23 -2.97 -1.02
CA GLU A 63 -21.58 -2.93 -1.59
C GLU A 63 -21.61 -2.82 -3.11
N SER A 64 -20.58 -2.19 -3.70
CA SER A 64 -20.50 -2.08 -5.15
C SER A 64 -20.14 -3.39 -5.85
N GLY A 65 -19.52 -4.34 -5.14
CA GLY A 65 -18.89 -5.54 -5.71
C GLY A 65 -17.68 -5.25 -6.61
N LYS A 66 -17.33 -3.99 -6.88
CA LYS A 66 -16.27 -3.56 -7.79
C LYS A 66 -14.96 -3.32 -7.05
N PHE A 67 -14.50 -4.35 -6.35
CA PHE A 67 -13.31 -4.25 -5.50
C PHE A 67 -12.06 -3.90 -6.30
N ARG A 68 -11.79 -4.67 -7.37
CA ARG A 68 -10.64 -4.47 -8.27
C ARG A 68 -10.63 -3.05 -8.83
N ASP A 69 -11.74 -2.63 -9.44
CA ASP A 69 -11.86 -1.30 -10.06
C ASP A 69 -11.65 -0.17 -9.05
N SER A 70 -12.12 -0.34 -7.81
CA SER A 70 -11.97 0.65 -6.75
C SER A 70 -10.50 0.82 -6.34
N VAL A 71 -9.78 -0.29 -6.19
CA VAL A 71 -8.33 -0.25 -5.88
C VAL A 71 -7.55 0.31 -7.06
N HIS A 72 -7.85 -0.13 -8.28
CA HIS A 72 -7.20 0.33 -9.50
C HIS A 72 -7.37 1.84 -9.69
N SER A 73 -8.59 2.34 -9.59
CA SER A 73 -8.90 3.77 -9.70
C SER A 73 -8.22 4.58 -8.58
N GLY A 74 -8.17 4.03 -7.36
CA GLY A 74 -7.47 4.65 -6.24
C GLY A 74 -5.96 4.76 -6.46
N MET A 75 -5.35 3.69 -7.01
CA MET A 75 -3.94 3.70 -7.40
C MET A 75 -3.70 4.74 -8.50
N ASP A 76 -4.47 4.74 -9.58
CA ASP A 76 -4.32 5.68 -10.70
C ASP A 76 -4.41 7.14 -10.26
N ALA A 77 -5.39 7.46 -9.41
CA ALA A 77 -5.54 8.80 -8.86
C ALA A 77 -4.30 9.24 -8.06
N LEU A 78 -3.73 8.35 -7.24
CA LEU A 78 -2.53 8.63 -6.46
C LEU A 78 -1.27 8.71 -7.33
N THR A 79 -1.18 7.88 -8.37
CA THR A 79 -0.10 7.92 -9.36
C THR A 79 -0.06 9.27 -10.04
N VAL A 80 -1.20 9.80 -10.49
CA VAL A 80 -1.28 11.14 -11.09
C VAL A 80 -0.78 12.22 -10.14
N VAL A 81 -1.15 12.16 -8.85
CA VAL A 81 -0.67 13.13 -7.86
C VAL A 81 0.85 13.02 -7.68
N SER A 82 1.39 11.81 -7.60
CA SER A 82 2.85 11.60 -7.50
C SER A 82 3.58 12.11 -8.74
N ASP A 83 3.07 11.86 -9.95
CA ASP A 83 3.71 12.27 -11.20
C ASP A 83 3.73 13.79 -11.38
N VAL A 84 2.68 14.48 -10.95
CA VAL A 84 2.55 15.96 -11.08
C VAL A 84 3.30 16.69 -9.96
N ALA A 85 3.56 16.04 -8.82
CA ALA A 85 4.21 16.66 -7.69
C ALA A 85 5.66 17.10 -8.02
N ASN A 86 5.90 18.41 -7.95
CA ASN A 86 7.23 19.00 -8.17
C ASN A 86 7.60 19.95 -7.02
N ILE A 87 8.37 19.45 -6.05
CA ILE A 87 8.80 20.23 -4.88
C ILE A 87 10.17 20.87 -5.17
N GLN A 88 10.17 22.17 -5.46
CA GLN A 88 11.38 22.86 -5.95
C GLN A 88 12.47 23.00 -4.88
N ASN A 89 12.11 23.38 -3.66
CA ASN A 89 13.04 23.73 -2.59
C ASN A 89 13.41 22.56 -1.64
N ALA A 90 13.03 21.33 -2.00
CA ALA A 90 13.38 20.13 -1.26
C ALA A 90 13.89 19.06 -2.24
N PRO A 91 15.17 19.16 -2.66
CA PRO A 91 15.69 18.34 -3.76
C PRO A 91 15.69 16.84 -3.43
N GLY A 92 15.92 16.44 -2.18
CA GLY A 92 15.86 15.04 -1.76
C GLY A 92 14.45 14.45 -1.78
N VAL A 93 13.43 15.27 -1.49
CA VAL A 93 12.03 14.88 -1.60
C VAL A 93 11.62 14.75 -3.07
N ARG A 94 12.02 15.72 -3.91
CA ARG A 94 11.76 15.66 -5.35
C ARG A 94 12.38 14.41 -5.98
N LYS A 95 13.64 14.12 -5.66
CA LYS A 95 14.37 12.94 -6.14
C LYS A 95 13.68 11.65 -5.69
N ALA A 96 13.31 11.54 -4.42
CA ALA A 96 12.61 10.36 -3.91
C ALA A 96 11.25 10.16 -4.58
N ASN A 97 10.45 11.21 -4.77
CA ASN A 97 9.15 11.11 -5.43
C ASN A 97 9.30 10.64 -6.90
N SER A 98 10.26 11.19 -7.64
CA SER A 98 10.50 10.81 -9.04
C SER A 98 11.12 9.43 -9.21
N GLU A 99 11.89 8.95 -8.23
CA GLU A 99 12.57 7.65 -8.31
C GLU A 99 11.73 6.51 -7.74
N LEU A 100 11.01 6.75 -6.64
CA LEU A 100 10.27 5.71 -5.92
C LEU A 100 8.78 5.67 -6.28
N HIS A 101 8.24 6.75 -6.85
CA HIS A 101 6.82 6.92 -7.16
C HIS A 101 5.91 6.42 -6.03
N SER A 102 6.22 6.78 -4.78
CA SER A 102 5.56 6.17 -3.62
C SER A 102 4.18 6.78 -3.37
N VAL A 103 3.21 5.90 -3.13
CA VAL A 103 1.82 6.26 -2.83
C VAL A 103 1.33 5.50 -1.59
N GLY A 104 0.30 6.02 -0.95
CA GLY A 104 -0.32 5.42 0.22
C GLY A 104 -1.83 5.35 0.08
N LEU A 105 -2.31 4.27 -0.53
CA LEU A 105 -3.72 3.92 -0.52
C LEU A 105 -4.07 3.26 0.83
N GLY A 106 -4.96 3.91 1.57
CA GLY A 106 -5.50 3.43 2.82
C GLY A 106 -6.97 3.07 2.70
N VAL A 107 -7.59 2.82 3.85
CA VAL A 107 -9.03 2.58 3.95
C VAL A 107 -9.63 3.29 5.14
N MET A 108 -10.94 3.49 5.08
CA MET A 108 -11.74 4.00 6.17
C MET A 108 -13.03 3.19 6.33
N ASN A 109 -13.71 3.40 7.45
CA ASN A 109 -15.04 2.85 7.73
C ASN A 109 -15.11 1.34 8.02
N LEU A 110 -14.02 0.71 8.47
CA LEU A 110 -14.05 -0.70 8.88
C LEU A 110 -15.08 -0.95 9.98
N HIS A 111 -15.01 -0.18 11.06
CA HIS A 111 -15.95 -0.36 12.16
C HIS A 111 -17.41 -0.08 11.74
N GLY A 112 -17.64 0.91 10.88
CA GLY A 112 -18.98 1.17 10.36
C GLY A 112 -19.53 0.01 9.53
N TYR A 113 -18.68 -0.61 8.71
CA TYR A 113 -19.05 -1.80 7.93
C TYR A 113 -19.32 -3.01 8.83
N LEU A 114 -18.44 -3.28 9.80
CA LEU A 114 -18.62 -4.38 10.76
C LEU A 114 -19.91 -4.21 11.58
N ALA A 115 -20.15 -3.02 12.11
CA ALA A 115 -21.35 -2.71 12.88
C ALA A 115 -22.63 -2.87 12.04
N LYS A 116 -22.62 -2.40 10.77
CA LYS A 116 -23.74 -2.58 9.84
C LYS A 116 -24.08 -4.06 9.62
N ASN A 117 -23.06 -4.91 9.55
CA ASN A 117 -23.20 -6.36 9.40
C ASN A 117 -23.33 -7.12 10.73
N LYS A 118 -23.54 -6.41 11.85
CA LYS A 118 -23.67 -7.00 13.20
C LYS A 118 -22.48 -7.90 13.55
N ILE A 119 -21.26 -7.47 13.23
CA ILE A 119 -20.01 -8.13 13.61
C ILE A 119 -19.36 -7.27 14.69
N GLY A 120 -19.03 -7.88 15.82
CA GLY A 120 -18.31 -7.20 16.90
C GLY A 120 -16.90 -6.86 16.45
N TYR A 121 -16.42 -5.65 16.73
CA TYR A 121 -15.11 -5.20 16.24
C TYR A 121 -13.94 -6.08 16.75
N GLU A 122 -14.05 -6.59 17.97
CA GLU A 122 -13.03 -7.42 18.63
C GLU A 122 -13.19 -8.92 18.33
N SER A 123 -14.19 -9.31 17.52
CA SER A 123 -14.50 -10.71 17.26
C SER A 123 -13.53 -11.35 16.26
N GLU A 124 -13.43 -12.67 16.27
CA GLU A 124 -12.59 -13.40 15.31
C GLU A 124 -13.12 -13.23 13.87
N GLU A 125 -14.43 -13.07 13.69
CA GLU A 125 -15.03 -12.77 12.38
C GLU A 125 -14.58 -11.40 11.84
N ALA A 126 -14.38 -10.40 12.70
CA ALA A 126 -13.83 -9.11 12.28
C ALA A 126 -12.38 -9.22 11.81
N LYS A 127 -11.58 -10.06 12.49
CA LYS A 127 -10.20 -10.34 12.08
C LYS A 127 -10.13 -11.12 10.77
N ASP A 128 -10.99 -12.13 10.60
CA ASP A 128 -11.12 -12.90 9.36
C ASP A 128 -11.51 -12.01 8.18
N PHE A 129 -12.52 -11.14 8.36
CA PHE A 129 -12.89 -10.15 7.37
C PHE A 129 -11.72 -9.23 7.00
N ALA A 130 -11.02 -8.67 8.00
CA ALA A 130 -9.90 -7.78 7.76
C ALA A 130 -8.76 -8.49 7.02
N ASN A 131 -8.45 -9.73 7.38
CA ASN A 131 -7.41 -10.53 6.75
C ASN A 131 -7.66 -10.68 5.23
N ILE A 132 -8.86 -11.11 4.85
CA ILE A 132 -9.24 -11.28 3.45
C ILE A 132 -9.31 -9.94 2.72
N PHE A 133 -9.93 -8.93 3.33
CA PHE A 133 -10.07 -7.59 2.74
C PHE A 133 -8.69 -6.98 2.40
N PHE A 134 -7.75 -6.98 3.35
CA PHE A 134 -6.43 -6.39 3.14
C PHE A 134 -5.55 -7.23 2.22
N MET A 135 -5.72 -8.55 2.20
CA MET A 135 -5.07 -9.43 1.22
C MET A 135 -5.52 -9.06 -0.20
N MET A 136 -6.84 -8.95 -0.44
CA MET A 136 -7.38 -8.53 -1.74
C MET A 136 -6.89 -7.14 -2.13
N MET A 137 -6.90 -6.19 -1.19
CA MET A 137 -6.40 -4.83 -1.44
C MET A 137 -4.93 -4.84 -1.84
N ASN A 138 -4.09 -5.65 -1.19
CA ASN A 138 -2.69 -5.76 -1.56
C ASN A 138 -2.50 -6.41 -2.93
N PHE A 139 -3.23 -7.49 -3.23
CA PHE A 139 -3.18 -8.16 -4.54
C PHE A 139 -3.47 -7.19 -5.68
N TYR A 140 -4.64 -6.54 -5.65
CA TYR A 140 -5.06 -5.63 -6.71
C TYR A 140 -4.20 -4.35 -6.78
N SER A 141 -3.59 -3.94 -5.67
CA SER A 141 -2.63 -2.83 -5.65
C SER A 141 -1.30 -3.19 -6.33
N ILE A 142 -0.79 -4.41 -6.13
CA ILE A 142 0.40 -4.91 -6.85
C ILE A 142 0.07 -5.05 -8.33
N GLU A 143 -1.05 -5.69 -8.64
CA GLU A 143 -1.54 -5.88 -10.01
C GLU A 143 -1.57 -4.56 -10.76
N ARG A 144 -2.24 -3.54 -10.22
CA ARG A 144 -2.31 -2.23 -10.90
C ARG A 144 -0.95 -1.56 -11.03
N SER A 145 -0.11 -1.65 -10.01
CA SER A 145 1.24 -1.10 -10.06
C SER A 145 2.13 -1.79 -11.12
N MET A 146 1.91 -3.08 -11.36
CA MET A 146 2.57 -3.85 -12.42
C MET A 146 2.01 -3.46 -13.79
N GLU A 147 0.68 -3.35 -13.93
CA GLU A 147 0.05 -2.89 -15.17
C GLU A 147 0.56 -1.51 -15.59
N ILE A 148 0.67 -0.55 -14.66
CA ILE A 148 1.23 0.78 -14.94
C ILE A 148 2.70 0.67 -15.39
N ALA A 149 3.48 -0.18 -14.75
CA ALA A 149 4.89 -0.40 -15.15
C ALA A 149 4.99 -0.96 -16.57
N LYS A 150 4.11 -1.90 -16.91
CA LYS A 150 3.99 -2.49 -18.25
C LYS A 150 3.53 -1.48 -19.30
N GLU A 151 2.50 -0.70 -19.00
CA GLU A 151 1.92 0.31 -19.90
C GLU A 151 2.93 1.42 -20.21
N ARG A 152 3.69 1.87 -19.20
CA ARG A 152 4.65 2.98 -19.32
C ARG A 152 6.07 2.53 -19.68
N GLY A 153 6.39 1.25 -19.48
CA GLY A 153 7.75 0.73 -19.61
C GLY A 153 8.73 1.27 -18.55
N ILE A 154 8.22 1.70 -17.39
CA ILE A 154 9.00 2.33 -16.32
C ILE A 154 8.76 1.55 -15.02
N LYS A 155 9.85 1.22 -14.32
CA LYS A 155 9.84 0.66 -12.97
C LYS A 155 10.40 1.71 -12.01
N TYR A 156 10.07 1.61 -10.71
CA TYR A 156 10.75 2.46 -9.72
C TYR A 156 12.25 2.14 -9.67
N GLN A 157 13.05 3.14 -9.29
CA GLN A 157 14.49 3.05 -9.22
C GLN A 157 14.94 1.96 -8.24
N ASP A 158 15.93 1.15 -8.63
CA ASP A 158 16.45 0.02 -7.84
C ASP A 158 15.45 -1.15 -7.64
N PHE A 159 14.35 -1.23 -8.41
CA PHE A 159 13.40 -2.37 -8.36
C PHE A 159 14.09 -3.73 -8.36
N GLU A 160 15.12 -3.93 -9.18
CA GLU A 160 15.83 -5.21 -9.32
C GLU A 160 16.52 -5.68 -8.02
N LYS A 161 16.75 -4.79 -7.05
CA LYS A 161 17.31 -5.13 -5.74
C LYS A 161 16.24 -5.49 -4.70
N SER A 162 14.96 -5.28 -5.02
CA SER A 162 13.86 -5.47 -4.09
C SER A 162 13.47 -6.94 -3.91
N ASP A 163 12.79 -7.21 -2.80
CA ASP A 163 12.15 -8.50 -2.54
C ASP A 163 10.96 -8.77 -3.46
N TYR A 164 10.50 -7.77 -4.22
CA TYR A 164 9.54 -7.97 -5.31
C TYR A 164 10.20 -8.62 -6.51
N ALA A 165 11.42 -8.20 -6.87
CA ALA A 165 12.14 -8.72 -8.03
C ALA A 165 12.71 -10.13 -7.80
N ASN A 166 13.10 -10.47 -6.57
CA ASN A 166 13.60 -11.80 -6.23
C ASN A 166 12.51 -12.81 -5.85
N GLY A 167 11.23 -12.39 -5.86
CA GLY A 167 10.08 -13.23 -5.53
C GLY A 167 9.83 -13.48 -4.04
N LYS A 168 10.78 -13.14 -3.15
CA LYS A 168 10.68 -13.39 -1.70
C LYS A 168 9.46 -12.76 -1.05
N TYR A 169 9.03 -11.59 -1.53
CA TYR A 169 7.81 -10.94 -1.05
C TYR A 169 6.56 -11.82 -1.24
N PHE A 170 6.52 -12.61 -2.31
CA PHE A 170 5.37 -13.42 -2.70
C PHE A 170 5.34 -14.79 -2.02
N GLU A 171 6.46 -15.28 -1.44
CA GLU A 171 6.52 -16.59 -0.76
C GLU A 171 5.43 -16.75 0.30
N PHE A 172 5.15 -15.70 1.08
CA PHE A 172 4.08 -15.71 2.09
C PHE A 172 2.69 -15.92 1.47
N TYR A 173 2.43 -15.33 0.30
CA TYR A 173 1.12 -15.38 -0.35
C TYR A 173 0.92 -16.61 -1.23
N THR A 174 2.01 -17.18 -1.75
CA THR A 174 1.96 -18.37 -2.63
C THR A 174 1.95 -19.68 -1.84
N THR A 175 2.35 -19.65 -0.56
CA THR A 175 2.38 -20.83 0.33
C THR A 175 1.17 -20.93 1.25
N GLN A 176 0.46 -19.82 1.50
CA GLN A 176 -0.73 -19.79 2.34
C GLN A 176 -1.99 -19.67 1.49
N GLU A 177 -3.04 -20.33 1.96
CA GLU A 177 -4.39 -20.18 1.43
C GLU A 177 -5.15 -19.15 2.26
N PHE A 178 -5.75 -18.19 1.58
CA PHE A 178 -6.54 -17.12 2.20
C PHE A 178 -8.00 -17.36 1.89
N GLU A 179 -8.68 -18.11 2.76
CA GLU A 179 -10.11 -18.35 2.65
C GLU A 179 -10.84 -17.87 3.91
N PRO A 180 -12.04 -17.27 3.75
CA PRO A 180 -12.90 -16.94 4.88
C PRO A 180 -13.19 -18.19 5.71
N GLN A 181 -12.86 -18.13 7.01
CA GLN A 181 -13.08 -19.23 7.95
C GLN A 181 -14.52 -19.27 8.46
N PHE A 182 -15.21 -18.13 8.46
CA PHE A 182 -16.57 -18.01 8.93
C PHE A 182 -17.55 -17.86 7.76
N GLU A 183 -18.67 -18.59 7.82
CA GLU A 183 -19.71 -18.53 6.78
C GLU A 183 -20.24 -17.11 6.57
N LYS A 184 -20.41 -16.37 7.67
CA LYS A 184 -20.84 -14.98 7.61
C LYS A 184 -19.86 -14.09 6.84
N VAL A 185 -18.55 -14.34 6.95
CA VAL A 185 -17.54 -13.59 6.19
C VAL A 185 -17.56 -14.01 4.72
N ARG A 186 -17.75 -15.30 4.44
CA ARG A 186 -17.92 -15.83 3.08
C ARG A 186 -19.09 -15.15 2.36
N GLU A 187 -20.23 -15.01 3.02
CA GLU A 187 -21.41 -14.29 2.49
C GLU A 187 -21.09 -12.82 2.15
N LEU A 188 -20.24 -12.14 2.93
CA LEU A 188 -19.88 -10.74 2.67
C LEU A 188 -18.98 -10.57 1.44
N PHE A 189 -18.26 -11.61 1.04
CA PHE A 189 -17.43 -11.62 -0.16
C PHE A 189 -18.09 -12.33 -1.35
N ASP A 190 -19.36 -12.72 -1.23
CA ASP A 190 -20.08 -13.38 -2.32
C ASP A 190 -20.13 -12.49 -3.57
N GLY A 191 -19.90 -13.10 -4.73
CA GLY A 191 -19.78 -12.40 -6.01
C GLY A 191 -18.46 -11.65 -6.24
N MET A 192 -17.50 -11.68 -5.29
CA MET A 192 -16.15 -11.14 -5.47
C MET A 192 -15.12 -12.26 -5.60
N ALA A 193 -14.25 -12.15 -6.60
CA ALA A 193 -13.15 -13.09 -6.78
C ALA A 193 -12.07 -12.84 -5.71
N ILE A 194 -11.93 -13.78 -4.78
CA ILE A 194 -10.85 -13.79 -3.79
C ILE A 194 -9.61 -14.40 -4.46
N PRO A 195 -8.47 -13.69 -4.50
CA PRO A 195 -7.24 -14.20 -5.11
C PRO A 195 -6.74 -15.47 -4.43
N THR A 196 -6.51 -16.50 -5.23
CA THR A 196 -5.96 -17.79 -4.81
C THR A 196 -4.44 -17.78 -4.84
N SER A 197 -3.81 -18.79 -4.24
CA SER A 197 -2.35 -18.95 -4.31
C SER A 197 -1.84 -19.11 -5.75
N GLU A 198 -2.66 -19.59 -6.69
CA GLU A 198 -2.31 -19.64 -8.11
C GLU A 198 -2.32 -18.26 -8.76
N ASP A 199 -3.31 -17.41 -8.42
CA ASP A 199 -3.36 -16.03 -8.87
C ASP A 199 -2.14 -15.24 -8.38
N TRP A 200 -1.72 -15.48 -7.14
CA TRP A 200 -0.49 -14.90 -6.57
C TRP A 200 0.77 -15.36 -7.30
N LYS A 201 0.86 -16.63 -7.71
CA LYS A 201 1.99 -17.13 -8.52
C LYS A 201 2.03 -16.50 -9.90
N LYS A 202 0.87 -16.31 -10.54
CA LYS A 202 0.78 -15.61 -11.82
C LYS A 202 1.20 -14.15 -11.68
N LEU A 203 0.71 -13.47 -10.63
CA LEU A 203 1.08 -12.09 -10.36
C LEU A 203 2.58 -11.95 -10.06
N GLN A 204 3.18 -12.90 -9.35
CA GLN A 204 4.63 -12.94 -9.15
C GLN A 204 5.37 -12.98 -10.50
N GLN A 205 4.99 -13.86 -11.41
CA GLN A 205 5.62 -13.97 -12.74
C GLN A 205 5.48 -12.67 -13.54
N ASP A 206 4.29 -12.05 -13.51
CA ASP A 206 4.05 -10.77 -14.17
C ASP A 206 4.92 -9.65 -13.54
N VAL A 207 5.07 -9.62 -12.22
CA VAL A 207 5.92 -8.64 -11.53
C VAL A 207 7.41 -8.85 -11.82
N GLU A 208 7.88 -10.09 -11.90
CA GLU A 208 9.25 -10.39 -12.30
C GLU A 208 9.52 -9.94 -13.75
N GLN A 209 8.54 -10.11 -14.65
CA GLN A 209 8.67 -9.71 -16.04
C GLN A 209 8.59 -8.19 -16.26
N TYR A 210 7.54 -7.54 -15.74
CA TYR A 210 7.23 -6.13 -16.04
C TYR A 210 7.71 -5.16 -14.96
N GLY A 211 7.96 -5.64 -13.75
CA GLY A 211 8.31 -4.82 -12.60
C GLY A 211 7.12 -4.10 -11.96
N LEU A 212 7.43 -3.17 -11.07
CA LEU A 212 6.45 -2.32 -10.39
C LEU A 212 6.77 -0.85 -10.60
N TYR A 213 5.74 -0.05 -10.82
CA TYR A 213 5.88 1.40 -10.91
C TYR A 213 6.11 2.06 -9.55
N HIS A 214 5.49 1.56 -8.48
CA HIS A 214 5.54 2.15 -7.14
C HIS A 214 6.38 1.32 -6.17
N ALA A 215 7.32 1.96 -5.46
CA ALA A 215 8.12 1.29 -4.43
C ALA A 215 7.30 0.98 -3.15
N TYR A 216 6.30 1.81 -2.86
CA TYR A 216 5.37 1.68 -1.74
C TYR A 216 3.97 2.08 -2.20
N ARG A 217 2.95 1.37 -1.71
CA ARG A 217 1.59 1.47 -2.26
C ARG A 217 0.51 1.68 -1.22
N LEU A 218 0.65 1.08 -0.04
CA LEU A 218 -0.41 1.03 0.98
C LEU A 218 0.05 1.70 2.27
N ALA A 219 -0.80 2.58 2.80
CA ALA A 219 -0.62 3.20 4.10
C ALA A 219 -1.98 3.61 4.69
N ILE A 220 -2.28 3.16 5.90
CA ILE A 220 -3.55 3.47 6.57
C ILE A 220 -3.34 4.70 7.46
N ALA A 221 -3.62 5.87 6.90
CA ALA A 221 -3.54 7.14 7.61
C ALA A 221 -4.80 7.45 8.42
N PRO A 222 -4.71 8.30 9.46
CA PRO A 222 -5.88 8.77 10.19
C PRO A 222 -6.77 9.67 9.34
N THR A 223 -8.01 9.24 9.12
CA THR A 223 -9.03 10.01 8.39
C THR A 223 -9.80 10.92 9.35
N GLN A 224 -9.25 12.11 9.64
CA GLN A 224 -9.82 13.00 10.66
C GLN A 224 -11.11 13.74 10.23
N SER A 225 -11.02 14.60 9.21
CA SER A 225 -12.12 15.51 8.80
C SER A 225 -12.89 15.02 7.57
N ILE A 226 -12.19 14.45 6.57
CA ILE A 226 -12.76 13.85 5.35
C ILE A 226 -13.81 12.79 5.67
N PHE A 227 -13.58 12.13 6.80
CA PHE A 227 -14.49 11.26 7.49
C PHE A 227 -15.94 11.75 7.62
N LEU A 228 -16.13 13.00 8.06
CA LEU A 228 -17.45 13.61 8.27
C LEU A 228 -18.16 13.82 6.94
N CYS A 229 -17.41 14.23 5.91
CA CYS A 229 -17.94 14.39 4.55
C CYS A 229 -18.31 13.05 3.91
N SER A 230 -17.62 11.97 4.29
CA SER A 230 -17.81 10.62 3.75
C SER A 230 -18.82 9.76 4.54
N LYS A 231 -19.44 10.31 5.61
CA LYS A 231 -20.36 9.58 6.51
C LYS A 231 -19.84 8.22 7.00
N CYS A 232 -18.56 8.13 7.41
CA CYS A 232 -17.93 6.84 7.80
C CYS A 232 -17.96 6.60 9.34
N ASN A 233 -17.16 5.66 9.93
CA ASN A 233 -16.47 5.77 11.26
C ASN A 233 -14.93 6.10 11.24
N LYS A 234 -14.44 6.94 12.17
CA LYS A 234 -13.03 7.39 12.26
C LYS A 234 -12.18 6.17 12.58
N PHE A 235 -11.40 5.68 11.61
CA PHE A 235 -10.31 4.72 11.82
C PHE A 235 -10.66 3.22 11.95
N CYS A 236 -9.70 2.37 11.56
CA CYS A 236 -9.59 0.95 11.96
C CYS A 236 -8.75 0.89 13.25
N ASN A 237 -9.34 1.19 14.41
CA ASN A 237 -8.60 1.14 15.67
C ASN A 237 -8.44 -0.32 16.13
N ALA A 238 -7.34 -0.99 15.77
CA ALA A 238 -6.87 -2.12 16.57
C ALA A 238 -6.40 -1.56 17.92
N ASN A 239 -7.30 -1.56 18.92
CA ASN A 239 -6.94 -1.19 20.28
C ASN A 239 -5.96 -2.23 20.87
N ARG A 240 -5.08 -1.70 21.73
CA ARG A 240 -4.08 -2.42 22.54
C ARG A 240 -4.61 -3.63 23.28
#